data_AF-A0A0K8R3Z1-F1
#
_entry.id   AF-A0A0K8R3Z1-F1
#
_cell.length_a   1.000
_cell.length_b   1.000
_cell.length_c   1.000
_cell.angle_alpha   90.00
_cell.angle_beta   90.00
_cell.angle_gamma   90.00
#
_symmetry.space_group_name_H-M   'P 1'
#
loop_
_entity.id
_entity.type
_entity.pdbx_description
1 polymer ?
#
loop_
_entity_poly.entity_id
_entity_poly.type
_entity_poly.pdbx_seq_one_letter_code
_entity_poly.pdbx_strand_id
1 'polypeptide(L)'
;MASVKVTDEDGVEVEGILGQRLRVQPLPVAARNSEGLKAHRLYEIEAQEAHLPHDYGTPNDTMDYVESRAGSAKYPMYKIPMEIYPEVWVVADREFSSKFKFKKDKVITYFAVLMNAANLRYASLVYPKVQLRITGITMNKSPKEEPTSSQ
;
A
#
# COMPACT_ATOMS: atom_id res chain seq x y z
N MET A 1 7.27 10.73 -9.53
CA MET A 1 7.24 10.57 -8.07
C MET A 1 8.02 9.32 -7.74
N ALA A 2 8.91 9.39 -6.75
CA ALA A 2 9.71 8.25 -6.30
C ALA A 2 9.56 8.08 -4.79
N SER A 3 9.52 6.83 -4.34
CA SER A 3 9.46 6.44 -2.93
C SER A 3 10.39 5.26 -2.76
N VAL A 4 11.44 5.43 -1.96
CA VAL A 4 12.50 4.43 -1.83
C VAL A 4 12.96 4.32 -0.39
N LYS A 5 13.38 3.12 -0.02
CA LYS A 5 14.17 2.85 1.19
C LYS A 5 15.64 2.97 0.80
N VAL A 6 16.41 3.72 1.59
CA VAL A 6 17.86 3.84 1.43
C VAL A 6 18.52 3.33 2.71
N THR A 7 19.54 2.49 2.57
CA THR A 7 20.39 2.04 3.68
C THR A 7 21.86 2.17 3.31
N ASP A 8 22.67 2.62 4.27
CA ASP A 8 24.09 2.93 4.06
C ASP A 8 24.96 2.34 5.19
N GLU A 9 24.79 1.03 5.43
CA GLU A 9 25.58 0.32 6.45
C GLU A 9 26.81 -0.38 5.85
N ASP A 10 26.74 -0.79 4.59
CA ASP A 10 27.80 -1.50 3.86
C ASP A 10 27.73 -1.09 2.38
N GLY A 11 27.77 0.21 2.13
CA GLY A 11 27.48 0.82 0.83
C GLY A 11 25.99 1.09 0.62
N VAL A 12 25.70 2.00 -0.31
CA VAL A 12 24.35 2.51 -0.56
C VAL A 12 23.47 1.47 -1.25
N GLU A 13 22.46 1.00 -0.54
CA GLU A 13 21.40 0.16 -1.08
C GLU A 13 20.12 0.96 -1.22
N VAL A 14 19.47 0.86 -2.38
CA VAL A 14 18.23 1.56 -2.70
C VAL A 14 17.21 0.54 -3.20
N GLU A 15 16.04 0.53 -2.57
CA GLU A 15 14.94 -0.36 -2.93
C GLU A 15 13.63 0.44 -2.96
N GLY A 16 12.83 0.29 -4.03
CA GLY A 16 11.49 0.87 -4.06
C GLY A 16 10.96 1.25 -5.44
N ILE A 17 10.14 2.30 -5.45
CA ILE A 17 9.31 2.75 -6.57
C ILE A 17 9.92 4.02 -7.15
N LEU A 18 10.26 4.02 -8.44
CA LEU A 18 10.80 5.19 -9.15
C LEU A 18 9.78 5.88 -10.07
N GLY A 19 8.70 5.18 -10.41
CA GLY A 19 7.64 5.70 -11.26
C GLY A 19 6.46 4.74 -11.32
N GLN A 20 5.57 4.91 -12.29
CA GLN A 20 4.38 4.07 -12.44
C GLN A 20 4.76 2.58 -12.58
N ARG A 21 5.70 2.29 -13.48
CA ARG A 21 6.16 0.93 -13.80
C ARG A 21 7.59 0.64 -13.36
N LEU A 22 8.41 1.68 -13.18
CA LEU A 22 9.83 1.53 -12.90
C LEU A 22 10.09 1.26 -11.41
N ARG A 23 10.91 0.24 -11.14
CA ARG A 23 11.32 -0.20 -9.80
C ARG A 23 12.84 -0.30 -9.71
N VAL A 24 13.36 -0.22 -8.49
CA VAL A 24 14.79 -0.40 -8.18
C VAL A 24 14.96 -1.39 -7.03
N GLN A 25 15.96 -2.26 -7.15
CA GLN A 25 16.36 -3.17 -6.07
C GLN A 25 17.88 -3.39 -6.07
N PRO A 26 18.52 -3.62 -4.90
CA PRO A 26 19.93 -3.97 -4.84
C PRO A 26 20.19 -5.37 -5.42
N LEU A 27 21.40 -5.60 -5.95
CA LEU A 27 21.88 -6.89 -6.43
C LEU A 27 22.98 -7.42 -5.50
N PRO A 28 22.65 -8.30 -4.53
CA PRO A 28 23.62 -8.73 -3.51
C PRO A 28 24.77 -9.58 -4.04
N VAL A 29 24.58 -10.24 -5.19
CA VAL A 29 25.50 -11.23 -5.77
C VAL A 29 26.37 -10.64 -6.89
N ALA A 30 26.06 -9.42 -7.34
CA ALA A 30 26.88 -8.74 -8.35
C ALA A 30 28.15 -8.21 -7.71
N ALA A 31 29.28 -8.37 -8.41
CA ALA A 31 30.58 -7.87 -7.95
C ALA A 31 30.48 -6.38 -7.57
N ARG A 32 31.03 -6.04 -6.40
CA ARG A 32 31.26 -4.64 -6.04
C ARG A 32 32.21 -4.05 -7.10
N ASN A 33 31.98 -2.81 -7.52
CA ASN A 33 32.99 -2.15 -8.35
C ASN A 33 34.27 -1.93 -7.52
N SER A 34 35.37 -1.50 -8.16
CA SER A 34 36.64 -1.22 -7.50
C SER A 34 36.55 -0.20 -6.35
N GLU A 35 35.45 0.56 -6.29
CA GLU A 35 35.15 1.56 -5.26
C GLU A 35 34.21 1.05 -4.15
N GLY A 36 33.80 -0.23 -4.19
CA GLY A 36 32.93 -0.83 -3.17
C GLY A 36 31.43 -0.56 -3.36
N LEU A 37 31.02 0.05 -4.46
CA LEU A 37 29.61 0.35 -4.75
C LEU A 37 28.83 -0.93 -5.04
N LYS A 38 27.63 -1.02 -4.45
CA LYS A 38 26.67 -2.10 -4.68
C LYS A 38 25.88 -1.82 -5.96
N ALA A 39 25.74 -2.83 -6.81
CA ALA A 39 24.96 -2.71 -8.03
C ALA A 39 23.45 -2.74 -7.74
N HIS A 40 22.66 -2.04 -8.56
CA HIS A 40 21.20 -2.04 -8.49
C HIS A 40 20.63 -2.50 -9.83
N ARG A 41 19.47 -3.16 -9.78
CA ARG A 41 18.68 -3.47 -10.96
C ARG A 41 17.53 -2.49 -11.05
N LEU A 42 17.44 -1.81 -12.19
CA LEU A 42 16.23 -1.16 -12.63
C LEU A 42 15.42 -2.15 -13.45
N TYR A 43 14.13 -2.28 -13.15
CA TYR A 43 13.24 -3.15 -13.89
C TYR A 43 11.85 -2.55 -13.97
N GLU A 44 11.12 -2.91 -15.01
CA GLU A 44 9.73 -2.53 -15.17
C GLU A 44 8.83 -3.64 -14.66
N ILE A 45 7.73 -3.26 -14.04
CA ILE A 45 6.60 -4.14 -13.82
C ILE A 45 5.55 -3.90 -14.91
N GLU A 46 4.78 -4.93 -15.21
CA GLU A 46 3.57 -4.78 -16.01
C GLU A 46 2.66 -3.79 -15.28
N ALA A 47 2.24 -2.74 -15.98
CA ALA A 47 1.10 -1.98 -15.51
C ALA A 47 -0.08 -2.92 -15.69
N GLN A 48 -0.70 -3.34 -14.59
CA GLN A 48 -2.04 -3.91 -14.67
C GLN A 48 -2.88 -2.81 -15.32
N GLU A 49 -3.26 -2.99 -16.58
CA GLU A 49 -4.18 -2.07 -17.24
C GLU A 49 -5.37 -1.94 -16.29
N ALA A 50 -5.79 -0.70 -16.00
CA ALA A 50 -6.90 -0.41 -15.10
C ALA A 50 -8.27 -0.85 -15.68
N HIS A 51 -8.25 -1.89 -16.52
CA HIS A 51 -9.29 -2.36 -17.41
C HIS A 51 -9.49 -3.87 -17.24
N LEU A 52 -9.47 -4.37 -16.01
CA LEU A 52 -10.33 -5.50 -15.69
C LEU A 52 -11.71 -4.90 -15.41
N PRO A 53 -12.65 -4.87 -16.38
CA PRO A 53 -14.00 -4.42 -16.10
C PRO A 53 -14.55 -5.26 -14.94
N HIS A 54 -15.07 -4.57 -13.91
CA HIS A 54 -15.73 -5.17 -12.74
C HIS A 54 -14.83 -5.82 -11.67
N ASP A 55 -13.56 -5.45 -11.53
CA ASP A 55 -12.71 -5.89 -10.39
C ASP A 55 -13.00 -5.12 -9.08
N TYR A 56 -14.21 -4.57 -8.96
CA TYR A 56 -14.71 -3.92 -7.75
C TYR A 56 -16.03 -4.57 -7.35
N GLY A 57 -16.14 -4.98 -6.10
CA GLY A 57 -17.42 -5.38 -5.54
C GLY A 57 -18.29 -4.15 -5.34
N THR A 58 -19.38 -4.03 -6.09
CA THR A 58 -20.49 -3.18 -5.65
C THR A 58 -21.20 -3.92 -4.52
N PRO A 59 -21.44 -3.27 -3.37
CA PRO A 59 -22.33 -3.84 -2.36
C PRO A 59 -23.64 -4.28 -3.04
N ASN A 60 -24.17 -5.45 -2.69
CA ASN A 60 -25.48 -5.87 -3.19
C ASN A 60 -26.52 -4.81 -2.78
N ASP A 61 -27.25 -4.28 -3.76
CA ASP A 61 -28.39 -3.36 -3.56
C ASP A 61 -29.59 -4.02 -2.87
N THR A 62 -29.44 -5.23 -2.30
CA THR A 62 -30.40 -5.80 -1.35
C THR A 62 -30.34 -5.00 -0.06
N MET A 63 -30.97 -3.82 -0.12
CA MET A 63 -31.32 -3.03 1.04
C MET A 63 -32.18 -3.90 1.95
N ASP A 64 -31.59 -4.45 3.01
CA ASP A 64 -32.30 -4.47 4.27
C ASP A 64 -32.55 -3.00 4.60
N TYR A 65 -33.71 -2.51 4.17
CA TYR A 65 -34.17 -1.18 4.44
C TYR A 65 -34.36 -1.11 5.95
N VAL A 66 -33.29 -0.73 6.67
CA VAL A 66 -33.44 -0.21 8.03
C VAL A 66 -34.20 1.09 7.83
N GLU A 67 -35.53 1.00 7.88
CA GLU A 67 -36.40 2.16 7.90
C GLU A 67 -35.85 3.10 8.96
N SER A 68 -35.30 4.23 8.51
CA SER A 68 -34.85 5.25 9.44
C SER A 68 -36.07 5.68 10.25
N ARG A 69 -36.13 5.31 11.53
CA ARG A 69 -37.12 5.84 12.47
C ARG A 69 -36.88 7.33 12.82
N ALA A 70 -36.16 8.05 11.96
CA ALA A 70 -35.84 9.46 12.13
C ALA A 70 -36.59 10.25 11.05
N GLY A 71 -37.75 10.79 11.42
CA GLY A 71 -38.50 11.72 10.58
C GLY A 71 -37.61 12.88 10.13
N SER A 72 -37.71 13.24 8.85
CA SER A 72 -37.27 14.52 8.29
C SER A 72 -35.93 15.07 8.82
N ALA A 73 -34.90 14.23 8.97
CA ALA A 73 -33.55 14.74 9.16
C ALA A 73 -33.03 15.16 7.78
N LYS A 74 -33.07 16.47 7.50
CA LYS A 74 -32.19 17.05 6.47
C LYS A 74 -30.78 16.65 6.85
N TYR A 75 -30.20 15.62 6.20
CA TYR A 75 -28.80 15.31 6.39
C TYR A 75 -28.04 16.60 6.08
N PRO A 76 -27.35 17.23 7.05
CA PRO A 76 -26.50 18.36 6.72
C PRO A 76 -25.51 17.81 5.70
N MET A 77 -25.48 18.41 4.51
CA MET A 77 -24.48 18.10 3.49
C MET A 77 -23.13 18.13 4.20
N TYR A 78 -22.53 16.94 4.40
CA TYR A 78 -21.34 16.80 5.22
C TYR A 78 -20.28 17.73 4.63
N LYS A 79 -19.91 18.78 5.36
CA LYS A 79 -18.82 19.66 4.95
C LYS A 79 -17.55 18.84 5.05
N ILE A 80 -17.07 18.36 3.89
CA ILE A 80 -15.81 17.65 3.80
C ILE A 80 -14.72 18.60 4.33
N PRO A 81 -13.90 18.19 5.31
CA PRO A 81 -12.83 19.03 5.82
C PRO A 81 -11.83 19.37 4.71
N MET A 82 -11.15 20.52 4.83
CA MET A 82 -10.07 20.91 3.91
C MET A 82 -8.92 19.89 3.84
N GLU A 83 -8.71 19.14 4.91
CA GLU A 83 -7.70 18.10 5.01
C GLU A 83 -8.28 16.87 5.69
N ILE A 84 -8.04 15.70 5.13
CA ILE A 84 -8.50 14.42 5.66
C ILE A 84 -7.33 13.46 5.83
N TYR A 85 -7.45 12.60 6.84
CA TYR A 85 -6.44 11.62 7.20
C TYR A 85 -7.04 10.22 7.23
N PRO A 86 -7.25 9.57 6.07
CA PRO A 86 -7.78 8.21 6.06
C PRO A 86 -6.81 7.26 6.77
N GLU A 87 -7.34 6.53 7.73
CA GLU A 87 -6.61 5.49 8.46
C GLU A 87 -6.67 4.17 7.69
N VAL A 88 -5.51 3.56 7.51
CA VAL A 88 -5.37 2.30 6.77
C VAL A 88 -4.81 1.24 7.71
N TRP A 89 -5.62 0.22 7.96
CA TRP A 89 -5.18 -1.01 8.60
C TRP A 89 -4.86 -2.04 7.52
N VAL A 90 -3.62 -2.49 7.47
CA VAL A 90 -3.17 -3.47 6.47
C VAL A 90 -3.26 -4.87 7.06
N VAL A 91 -3.92 -5.79 6.37
CA VAL A 91 -3.91 -7.22 6.72
C VAL A 91 -3.20 -7.96 5.59
N ALA A 92 -2.03 -8.50 5.90
CA ALA A 92 -1.24 -9.32 5.00
C ALA A 92 -1.55 -10.81 5.27
N ASP A 93 -2.03 -11.51 4.26
CA ASP A 93 -2.27 -12.95 4.31
C ASP A 93 -0.96 -13.75 4.42
N ARG A 94 -1.08 -15.07 4.58
CA ARG A 94 0.08 -15.94 4.70
C ARG A 94 0.88 -16.01 3.41
N GLU A 95 0.24 -16.05 2.25
CA GLU A 95 0.92 -16.20 0.96
C GLU A 95 1.82 -15.00 0.67
N PHE A 96 1.30 -13.79 0.84
CA PHE A 96 2.05 -12.54 0.79
C PHE A 96 3.17 -12.54 1.83
N SER A 97 2.86 -12.86 3.08
CA SER A 97 3.85 -12.88 4.18
C SER A 97 4.98 -13.88 3.92
N SER A 98 4.69 -14.99 3.23
CA SER A 98 5.66 -16.02 2.87
C SER A 98 6.72 -15.50 1.88
N LYS A 99 6.36 -14.57 0.98
CA LYS A 99 7.32 -13.92 0.06
C LYS A 99 8.38 -13.13 0.80
N PHE A 100 8.04 -12.60 1.98
CA PHE A 100 8.95 -11.90 2.87
C PHE A 100 9.59 -12.81 3.92
N LYS A 101 9.40 -14.14 3.83
CA LYS A 101 9.86 -15.11 4.85
C LYS A 101 9.37 -14.76 6.26
N PHE A 102 8.18 -14.16 6.36
CA PHE A 102 7.58 -13.69 7.62
C PHE A 102 8.46 -12.69 8.40
N LYS A 103 9.34 -11.96 7.70
CA LYS A 103 10.18 -10.90 8.28
C LYS A 103 9.39 -9.59 8.41
N LYS A 104 9.06 -9.23 9.65
CA LYS A 104 8.23 -8.04 9.95
C LYS A 104 8.86 -6.74 9.43
N ASP A 105 10.16 -6.57 9.63
CA ASP A 105 10.97 -5.45 9.15
C ASP A 105 10.80 -5.21 7.63
N LYS A 106 10.86 -6.29 6.85
CA LYS A 106 10.68 -6.20 5.39
C LYS A 106 9.25 -5.85 4.99
N VAL A 107 8.26 -6.47 5.64
CA VAL A 107 6.85 -6.19 5.37
C VAL A 107 6.49 -4.76 5.73
N ILE A 108 6.92 -4.26 6.89
CA ILE A 108 6.72 -2.87 7.32
C ILE A 108 7.35 -1.92 6.31
N THR A 109 8.60 -2.19 5.90
CA THR A 109 9.31 -1.33 4.93
C THR A 109 8.60 -1.28 3.59
N TYR A 110 8.11 -2.44 3.10
CA TYR A 110 7.34 -2.51 1.86
C TYR A 110 6.10 -1.63 1.90
N PHE A 111 5.28 -1.77 2.95
CA PHE A 111 4.06 -0.96 3.09
C PHE A 111 4.36 0.52 3.34
N ALA A 112 5.44 0.85 4.04
CA ALA A 112 5.87 2.24 4.21
C ALA A 112 6.23 2.89 2.87
N VAL A 113 7.02 2.21 2.04
CA VAL A 113 7.38 2.68 0.69
C VAL A 113 6.13 2.83 -0.19
N LEU A 114 5.23 1.84 -0.15
CA LEU A 114 3.98 1.85 -0.91
C LEU A 114 3.06 3.00 -0.48
N MET A 115 2.86 3.18 0.83
CA MET A 115 1.99 4.23 1.37
C MET A 115 2.56 5.62 1.09
N ASN A 116 3.87 5.78 1.19
CA ASN A 116 4.50 7.04 0.80
C ASN A 116 4.32 7.33 -0.70
N ALA A 117 4.44 6.33 -1.56
CA ALA A 117 4.15 6.50 -2.99
C ALA A 117 2.66 6.88 -3.25
N ALA A 118 1.72 6.29 -2.51
CA ALA A 118 0.31 6.65 -2.58
C ALA A 118 0.08 8.10 -2.10
N ASN A 119 0.68 8.50 -0.98
CA ASN A 119 0.60 9.88 -0.49
C ASN A 119 1.18 10.89 -1.49
N LEU A 120 2.27 10.55 -2.18
CA LEU A 120 2.78 11.38 -3.28
C LEU A 120 1.75 11.52 -4.41
N ARG A 121 1.01 10.46 -4.76
CA ARG A 121 -0.06 10.52 -5.75
C ARG A 121 -1.20 11.44 -5.32
N TYR A 122 -1.54 11.41 -4.03
CA TYR A 122 -2.56 12.28 -3.45
C TYR A 122 -2.09 13.72 -3.21
N ALA A 123 -0.78 13.98 -3.22
CA ALA A 123 -0.23 15.32 -3.00
C ALA A 123 -0.68 16.37 -4.04
N SER A 124 -1.17 15.93 -5.21
CA SER A 124 -1.76 16.83 -6.21
C SER A 124 -3.22 17.21 -5.91
N LEU A 125 -3.89 16.57 -4.94
CA LEU A 125 -5.25 16.94 -4.56
C LEU A 125 -5.23 18.20 -3.70
N VAL A 126 -5.96 19.22 -4.15
CA VAL A 126 -6.06 20.51 -3.47
C VAL A 126 -7.20 20.52 -2.45
N TYR A 127 -8.34 19.91 -2.76
CA TYR A 127 -9.48 19.85 -1.86
C TYR A 127 -10.29 18.53 -2.01
N PRO A 128 -10.39 17.71 -0.95
CA PRO A 128 -9.61 17.83 0.29
C PRO A 128 -8.14 17.47 0.03
N LYS A 129 -7.23 18.03 0.83
CA LYS A 129 -5.87 17.52 0.95
C LYS A 129 -5.94 16.16 1.64
N VAL A 130 -5.30 15.14 1.06
CA VAL A 130 -5.40 13.75 1.55
C VAL A 130 -4.03 13.26 2.01
N GLN A 131 -3.98 12.70 3.22
CA GLN A 131 -2.80 12.00 3.70
C GLN A 131 -3.22 10.68 4.38
N LEU A 132 -2.92 9.57 3.72
CA LEU A 132 -3.13 8.24 4.26
C LEU A 132 -2.17 7.97 5.43
N ARG A 133 -2.69 7.33 6.49
CA ARG A 133 -1.93 6.94 7.67
C ARG A 133 -2.07 5.45 7.93
N ILE A 134 -0.95 4.73 8.00
CA ILE A 134 -0.98 3.34 8.45
C ILE A 134 -1.18 3.34 9.96
N THR A 135 -2.27 2.74 10.44
CA THR A 135 -2.57 2.61 11.87
C THR A 135 -2.18 1.26 12.44
N GLY A 136 -2.14 0.23 11.59
CA GLY A 136 -1.74 -1.12 11.99
C GLY A 136 -1.39 -1.98 10.79
N ILE A 137 -0.52 -2.98 11.02
CA ILE A 137 -0.21 -4.04 10.06
C ILE A 137 -0.37 -5.37 10.78
N THR A 138 -1.37 -6.15 10.37
CA THR A 138 -1.54 -7.54 10.78
C THR A 138 -0.85 -8.43 9.76
N MET A 139 0.02 -9.33 10.21
CA MET A 139 0.73 -10.29 9.36
C MET A 139 0.36 -11.70 9.79
N ASN A 140 -0.48 -12.37 9.00
CA ASN A 140 -1.00 -13.70 9.31
C ASN A 140 0.07 -14.76 9.03
N LYS A 141 0.20 -15.72 9.94
CA LYS A 141 1.19 -16.80 9.83
C LYS A 141 0.55 -18.15 9.58
N SER A 142 -0.68 -18.34 10.06
CA SER A 142 -1.44 -19.58 9.88
C SER A 142 -2.74 -19.34 9.12
N PRO A 143 -3.24 -20.34 8.35
CA PRO A 143 -4.53 -20.24 7.66
C PRO A 143 -5.70 -19.97 8.61
N LYS A 144 -5.59 -20.42 9.87
CA LYS A 144 -6.62 -20.22 10.90
C LYS A 144 -6.76 -18.76 11.37
N GLU A 145 -5.76 -17.93 11.10
CA GLU A 145 -5.76 -16.49 11.41
C GLU A 145 -6.31 -15.66 10.25
N GLU A 146 -6.61 -16.29 9.11
CA GLU A 146 -7.13 -15.60 7.93
C GLU A 146 -8.64 -15.35 8.09
N PRO A 147 -9.11 -14.12 7.79
CA PRO A 147 -10.52 -13.75 7.94
C PRO A 147 -11.45 -14.53 7.00
N THR A 148 -10.91 -15.29 6.04
CA THR A 148 -11.62 -16.16 5.10
C THR A 148 -11.76 -17.60 5.58
N SER A 149 -11.19 -17.99 6.74
CA SER A 149 -11.19 -19.39 7.22
C SER A 149 -12.55 -19.90 7.74
N SER A 150 -13.64 -19.15 7.60
CA SER A 150 -14.99 -19.62 7.91
C SER A 150 -15.69 -20.14 6.65
N GLN A 151 -15.31 -21.34 6.21
CA GLN A 151 -16.17 -22.25 5.42
C GLN A 151 -15.90 -23.70 5.85
#